data_AF-A0A154W8Z3-F1
#
_entry.id   AF-A0A154W8Z3-F1
#
_cell.length_a   1.000
_cell.length_b   1.000
_cell.length_c   1.000
_cell.angle_alpha   90.00
_cell.angle_beta   90.00
_cell.angle_gamma   90.00
#
_symmetry.space_group_name_H-M   'P 1'
#
loop_
_entity.id
_entity.type
_entity.pdbx_description
1 polymer ?
#
loop_
_entity_poly.entity_id
_entity_poly.type
_entity_poly.pdbx_seq_one_letter_code
_entity_poly.pdbx_strand_id
1 'polypeptide(L)'
;MDLPRLLRWLWLVDIVRDPLRFRARLMGTEHVIAMGHDPTGEWLDIAFPHFLGSANYQDYVTVAEGRPSYRKGPPTYHIDKQHVVLERIMLPLAADGIRVDMILAITVYLRSSDVSSGKA
;
A
#
# COMPACT_ATOMS: atom_id res chain seq x y z
N MET A 1 1.70 -20.07 10.24
CA MET A 1 1.18 -18.85 9.58
C MET A 1 1.23 -19.10 8.08
N ASP A 2 0.09 -19.02 7.39
CA ASP A 2 -0.02 -19.33 5.94
C ASP A 2 0.21 -18.06 5.11
N LEU A 3 1.48 -17.71 4.92
CA LEU A 3 1.92 -16.51 4.19
C LEU A 3 1.35 -16.43 2.75
N PRO A 4 1.26 -17.53 1.96
CA PRO A 4 0.65 -17.51 0.64
C PRO A 4 -0.73 -16.85 0.59
N ARG A 5 -1.58 -17.07 1.60
CA ARG A 5 -2.92 -16.45 1.64
C ARG A 5 -2.85 -14.93 1.83
N LEU A 6 -1.81 -14.40 2.47
CA LEU A 6 -1.66 -12.97 2.70
C LEU A 6 -1.07 -12.23 1.50
N LEU A 7 -0.30 -12.92 0.62
CA LEU A 7 0.37 -12.32 -0.53
C LEU A 7 -0.57 -11.51 -1.43
N ARG A 8 -1.82 -11.95 -1.58
CA ARG A 8 -2.82 -11.26 -2.41
C ARG A 8 -3.17 -9.83 -1.92
N TRP A 9 -2.92 -9.53 -0.65
CA TRP A 9 -3.14 -8.24 0.00
C TRP A 9 -1.85 -7.46 0.28
N LEU A 10 -0.70 -8.07 -0.01
CA LEU A 10 0.59 -7.46 0.21
C LEU A 10 1.02 -6.68 -1.03
N TRP A 11 1.82 -5.65 -0.78
CA TRP A 11 2.52 -4.95 -1.83
C TRP A 11 3.87 -4.45 -1.34
N LEU A 12 4.85 -4.44 -2.26
CA LEU A 12 6.20 -3.97 -2.01
C LEU A 12 6.55 -2.87 -2.99
N VAL A 13 7.27 -1.88 -2.49
CA VAL A 13 7.73 -0.73 -3.26
C VAL A 13 9.21 -0.49 -2.98
N ASP A 14 9.98 -0.30 -4.05
CA ASP A 14 11.36 0.18 -3.98
C ASP A 14 11.37 1.67 -3.69
N ILE A 15 12.30 2.09 -2.83
CA ILE A 15 12.63 3.49 -2.60
C ILE A 15 13.90 3.82 -3.37
N VAL A 16 13.77 4.66 -4.39
CA VAL A 16 14.89 5.22 -5.14
C VAL A 16 15.09 6.66 -4.66
N ARG A 17 16.33 7.06 -4.42
CA ARG A 17 16.67 8.37 -3.87
C ARG A 17 17.48 9.17 -4.87
N ASP A 18 17.45 10.49 -4.71
CA ASP A 18 18.17 11.45 -5.55
C ASP A 18 17.80 11.37 -7.05
N PRO A 19 16.51 11.62 -7.42
CA PRO A 19 15.42 12.13 -6.57
C PRO A 19 14.63 11.02 -5.84
N LEU A 20 13.96 11.40 -4.74
CA LEU A 20 13.07 10.47 -4.03
C LEU A 20 11.89 10.06 -4.91
N ARG A 21 11.88 8.80 -5.33
CA ARG A 21 10.86 8.18 -6.17
C ARG A 21 10.59 6.76 -5.72
N PHE A 22 9.44 6.25 -6.14
CA PHE A 22 8.92 4.97 -5.67
C PHE A 22 8.57 4.10 -6.87
N ARG A 23 9.04 2.84 -6.87
CA ARG A 23 8.75 1.87 -7.94
C ARG A 23 8.03 0.66 -7.35
N ALA A 24 6.92 0.26 -7.97
CA ALA A 24 6.22 -0.95 -7.55
C ALA A 24 7.11 -2.18 -7.81
N ARG A 25 7.44 -2.93 -6.75
CA ARG A 25 8.22 -4.17 -6.83
C ARG A 25 7.30 -5.40 -6.92
N LEU A 26 6.21 -5.39 -6.17
CA LEU A 26 5.20 -6.45 -6.16
C LEU A 26 3.85 -5.85 -5.79
N MET A 27 2.80 -6.24 -6.50
CA MET A 27 1.43 -5.95 -6.13
C MET A 27 0.61 -7.23 -5.99
N GLY A 28 0.01 -7.41 -4.83
CA GLY A 28 -0.91 -8.50 -4.57
C GLY A 28 -2.13 -8.46 -5.50
N THR A 29 -2.64 -9.63 -5.86
CA THR A 29 -3.68 -9.78 -6.88
C THR A 29 -4.98 -9.04 -6.55
N GLU A 30 -5.33 -8.87 -5.27
CA GLU A 30 -6.53 -8.10 -4.88
C GLU A 30 -6.36 -6.60 -5.18
N HIS A 31 -5.13 -6.09 -5.13
CA HIS A 31 -4.85 -4.71 -5.54
C HIS A 31 -4.96 -4.56 -7.05
N VAL A 32 -4.41 -5.50 -7.82
CA VAL A 32 -4.52 -5.50 -9.29
C VAL A 32 -6.00 -5.52 -9.72
N ILE A 33 -6.82 -6.37 -9.10
CA ILE A 33 -8.27 -6.42 -9.32
C ILE A 33 -8.93 -5.08 -8.97
N ALA A 34 -8.58 -4.49 -7.83
CA ALA A 34 -9.17 -3.22 -7.38
C ALA A 34 -8.76 -2.02 -8.26
N MET A 35 -7.53 -2.01 -8.78
CA MET A 35 -6.99 -0.92 -9.62
C MET A 35 -7.33 -1.09 -11.11
N GLY A 36 -7.70 -2.31 -11.54
CA GLY A 36 -7.96 -2.65 -12.94
C GLY A 36 -6.70 -2.78 -13.80
N HIS A 37 -5.51 -2.68 -13.21
CA HIS A 37 -4.23 -2.85 -13.88
C HIS A 37 -3.15 -3.30 -12.87
N ASP A 38 -2.06 -3.88 -13.37
CA ASP A 38 -0.90 -4.28 -12.57
C ASP A 38 0.25 -3.28 -12.77
N PRO A 39 0.57 -2.43 -11.78
CA PRO A 39 1.62 -1.43 -11.91
C PRO A 39 3.02 -2.01 -11.60
N THR A 40 3.17 -3.32 -11.42
CA THR A 40 4.46 -3.94 -11.07
C THR A 40 5.56 -3.56 -12.07
N GLY A 41 6.67 -3.02 -11.57
CA GLY A 41 7.79 -2.50 -12.35
C GLY A 41 7.68 -1.02 -12.71
N GLU A 42 6.51 -0.40 -12.54
CA GLU A 42 6.28 1.01 -12.88
C GLU A 42 6.61 1.96 -11.73
N TRP A 43 6.88 3.22 -12.10
CA TRP A 43 7.01 4.31 -11.14
C TRP A 43 5.63 4.76 -10.66
N LEU A 44 5.46 4.96 -9.35
CA LEU A 44 4.15 5.28 -8.77
C LEU A 44 3.60 6.64 -9.22
N ASP A 45 4.48 7.60 -9.53
CA ASP A 45 4.10 8.90 -10.10
C ASP A 45 3.61 8.81 -11.55
N ILE A 46 3.90 7.71 -12.25
CA ILE A 46 3.39 7.39 -13.58
C ILE A 46 2.11 6.54 -13.49
N ALA A 47 2.14 5.47 -12.70
CA ALA A 47 1.01 4.54 -12.55
C ALA A 47 -0.22 5.18 -11.88
N PHE A 48 -0.01 6.15 -10.98
CA PHE A 48 -1.08 6.80 -10.24
C PHE A 48 -1.08 8.32 -10.47
N PRO A 49 -1.94 8.81 -11.37
CA PRO A 49 -2.15 10.25 -11.56
C PRO A 49 -2.46 10.92 -10.23
N HIS A 50 -1.81 12.05 -9.95
CA HIS A 50 -1.89 12.80 -8.69
C HIS A 50 -1.21 12.18 -7.46
N PHE A 51 -0.42 11.10 -7.60
CA PHE A 51 0.30 10.50 -6.48
C PHE A 51 1.10 11.54 -5.68
N LEU A 52 1.95 12.33 -6.33
CA LEU A 52 2.82 13.32 -5.68
C LEU A 52 2.07 14.40 -4.89
N GLY A 53 0.84 14.73 -5.28
CA GLY A 53 -0.01 15.71 -4.58
C GLY A 53 -0.90 15.12 -3.50
N SER A 54 -0.84 13.81 -3.27
CA SER A 54 -1.76 13.10 -2.39
C SER A 54 -1.26 12.98 -0.95
N ALA A 55 -2.19 12.81 0.00
CA ALA A 55 -1.85 12.41 1.36
C ALA A 55 -1.10 11.07 1.42
N ASN A 56 -1.35 10.17 0.45
CA ASN A 56 -0.63 8.90 0.35
C ASN A 56 0.86 9.12 0.12
N TYR A 57 1.28 10.10 -0.69
CA TYR A 57 2.69 10.36 -0.91
C TYR A 57 3.43 10.73 0.39
N GLN A 58 2.80 11.51 1.27
CA GLN A 58 3.40 11.87 2.56
C GLN A 58 3.58 10.65 3.48
N ASP A 59 2.67 9.68 3.41
CA ASP A 59 2.85 8.42 4.13
C ASP A 59 4.06 7.62 3.59
N TYR A 60 4.28 7.60 2.28
CA TYR A 60 5.43 6.93 1.67
C TYR A 60 6.75 7.60 2.05
N VAL A 61 6.80 8.94 2.05
CA VAL A 61 7.94 9.71 2.54
C VAL A 61 8.23 9.40 4.00
N THR A 62 7.20 9.40 4.84
CA THR A 62 7.29 9.04 6.28
C THR A 62 7.91 7.66 6.48
N VAL A 63 7.50 6.67 5.69
CA VAL A 63 8.07 5.31 5.77
C VAL A 63 9.49 5.25 5.24
N ALA A 64 9.79 5.99 4.18
CA ALA A 64 11.16 6.11 3.67
C ALA A 64 12.12 6.74 4.70
N GLU A 65 11.62 7.47 5.69
CA GLU A 65 12.40 8.00 6.83
C GLU A 65 12.52 7.00 7.99
N GLY A 66 11.97 5.80 7.87
CA GLY A 66 12.05 4.76 8.89
C GLY A 66 10.89 4.76 9.90
N ARG A 67 9.83 5.53 9.66
CA ARG A 67 8.65 5.55 10.54
C ARG A 67 7.49 4.77 9.91
N PRO A 68 6.89 3.77 10.59
CA PRO A 68 5.74 3.07 10.04
C PRO A 68 4.55 4.02 9.86
N SER A 69 3.71 3.75 8.86
CA SER A 69 2.46 4.48 8.63
C SER A 69 1.28 3.51 8.68
N TYR A 70 0.26 3.84 9.47
CA TYR A 70 -0.99 3.12 9.56
C TYR A 70 -2.15 4.05 9.23
N ARG A 71 -3.13 3.54 8.48
CA ARG A 71 -4.40 4.24 8.32
C ARG A 71 -5.57 3.26 8.20
N LYS A 72 -6.71 3.72 8.71
CA LYS A 72 -8.02 3.11 8.48
C LYS A 72 -9.01 4.19 8.10
N GLY A 73 -9.76 3.99 7.04
CA GLY A 73 -10.74 4.97 6.58
C GLY A 73 -11.25 4.66 5.18
N PRO A 74 -12.03 5.58 4.57
CA PRO A 74 -12.51 5.37 3.22
C PRO A 74 -11.34 5.27 2.22
N PRO A 75 -11.47 4.46 1.15
CA PRO A 75 -10.53 4.49 0.04
C PRO A 75 -10.53 5.88 -0.59
N THR A 76 -9.34 6.40 -0.87
CA THR A 76 -9.16 7.73 -1.47
C THR A 76 -9.19 7.71 -3.01
N TYR A 77 -9.29 6.51 -3.62
CA TYR A 77 -9.23 6.30 -5.07
C TYR A 77 -10.09 5.10 -5.53
N HIS A 78 -10.55 5.16 -6.79
CA HIS A 78 -10.96 4.06 -7.68
C HIS A 78 -11.98 3.00 -7.21
N ILE A 79 -12.72 3.21 -6.11
CA ILE A 79 -13.76 2.27 -5.71
C ILE A 79 -15.11 2.98 -5.59
N ASP A 80 -15.96 2.79 -6.61
CA ASP A 80 -17.37 3.15 -6.61
C ASP A 80 -18.20 2.18 -5.73
N LYS A 81 -17.80 2.03 -4.46
CA LYS A 81 -18.52 1.18 -3.50
C LYS A 81 -18.60 1.92 -2.19
N GLN A 82 -19.74 2.57 -1.98
CA GLN A 82 -20.12 3.39 -0.82
C GLN A 82 -20.03 2.69 0.56
N HIS A 83 -19.42 1.52 0.69
CA HIS A 83 -19.41 0.69 1.90
C HIS A 83 -18.09 -0.07 2.14
N VAL A 84 -16.97 0.41 1.56
CA VAL A 84 -15.64 -0.19 1.74
C VAL A 84 -14.80 0.68 2.66
N VAL A 85 -14.28 0.09 3.74
CA VAL A 85 -13.22 0.68 4.57
C VAL A 85 -11.90 0.06 4.15
N LEU A 86 -10.92 0.89 3.85
CA LEU A 86 -9.55 0.48 3.63
C LEU A 86 -8.80 0.51 4.97
N GLU A 87 -8.06 -0.55 5.26
CA GLU A 87 -7.12 -0.60 6.38
C GLU A 87 -5.74 -0.99 5.85
N ARG A 88 -4.73 -0.17 6.16
CA ARG A 88 -3.36 -0.28 5.65
C ARG A 88 -2.35 -0.08 6.76
N ILE A 89 -1.31 -0.91 6.75
CA ILE A 89 -0.04 -0.62 7.42
C ILE A 89 1.10 -0.70 6.41
N MET A 90 2.03 0.24 6.52
CA MET A 90 3.27 0.32 5.75
C MET A 90 4.45 0.33 6.69
N LEU A 91 5.39 -0.57 6.44
CA LEU A 91 6.54 -0.83 7.28
C LEU A 91 7.83 -0.57 6.51
N PRO A 92 8.82 0.09 7.15
CA PRO A 92 10.13 0.30 6.55
C PRO A 92 10.93 -1.01 6.53
N LEU A 93 11.49 -1.35 5.37
CA LEU A 93 12.45 -2.44 5.22
C LEU A 93 13.80 -1.88 4.75
N ALA A 94 14.86 -2.40 5.34
CA ALA A 94 16.24 -2.12 4.96
C ALA A 94 16.95 -3.44 4.64
N ALA A 95 17.34 -3.66 3.38
CA ALA A 95 18.07 -4.86 2.97
C ALA A 95 19.45 -4.97 3.67
N ASP A 96 20.08 -3.84 3.97
CA ASP A 96 21.37 -3.74 4.65
C ASP A 96 21.25 -3.56 6.18
N GLY A 97 20.02 -3.47 6.71
CA GLY A 97 19.75 -3.20 8.12
C GLY A 97 20.03 -1.76 8.58
N ILE A 98 20.42 -0.86 7.67
CA ILE A 98 20.81 0.52 7.98
C ILE A 98 19.87 1.51 7.30
N ARG A 99 19.75 1.44 5.97
CA ARG A 99 19.00 2.43 5.19
C ARG A 99 17.76 1.79 4.61
N VAL A 100 16.61 2.39 4.89
CA VAL A 100 15.33 1.97 4.32
C VAL A 100 15.36 2.13 2.80
N ASP A 101 15.31 1.01 2.09
CA ASP A 101 15.33 0.89 0.63
C ASP A 101 14.01 0.28 0.08
N MET A 102 13.16 -0.22 0.97
CA MET A 102 11.87 -0.79 0.59
C MET A 102 10.75 -0.43 1.58
N ILE A 103 9.52 -0.44 1.05
CA ILE A 103 8.29 -0.42 1.84
C ILE A 103 7.63 -1.79 1.68
N LEU A 104 7.34 -2.45 2.80
CA LEU A 104 6.42 -3.58 2.85
C LEU A 104 5.09 -3.09 3.38
N ALA A 105 4.01 -3.40 2.68
CA ALA A 105 2.69 -3.00 3.13
C ALA A 105 1.67 -4.08 2.89
N ILE A 106 0.66 -4.09 3.75
CA ILE A 106 -0.56 -4.87 3.57
C ILE A 106 -1.73 -3.91 3.52
N THR A 107 -2.68 -4.15 2.63
CA THR A 107 -3.92 -3.36 2.57
C THR A 107 -5.10 -4.29 2.38
N VAL A 108 -6.10 -4.16 3.25
CA VAL A 108 -7.34 -4.93 3.18
C VAL A 108 -8.52 -4.01 2.93
N TYR A 109 -9.49 -4.52 2.18
CA TYR A 109 -10.74 -3.82 1.88
C TYR A 109 -11.87 -4.50 2.66
N LEU A 110 -12.31 -3.85 3.72
CA LEU A 110 -13.35 -4.34 4.61
C LEU A 110 -14.72 -3.88 4.11
N ARG A 111 -15.66 -4.79 3.94
CA ARG A 111 -17.06 -4.43 3.64
C ARG A 111 -17.83 -4.28 4.93
N SER A 112 -18.89 -3.47 4.93
CA SER A 112 -19.78 -3.32 6.11
C SER A 112 -20.35 -4.65 6.64
N SER A 113 -20.44 -5.69 5.81
CA SER A 113 -20.82 -7.05 6.23
C SER A 113 -19.79 -7.77 7.09
N ASP A 114 -18.52 -7.34 7.07
CA ASP A 114 -17.40 -8.03 7.72
C ASP A 114 -17.11 -7.49 9.13
N VAL A 115 -17.74 -6.36 9.49
CA VAL A 115 -17.54 -5.65 10.77
C VAL A 115 -18.47 -6.18 11.88
N SER A 116 -19.54 -6.90 11.52
CA SER A 116 -20.54 -7.41 12.47
C SER A 116 -20.15 -8.72 13.18
N SER A 117 -19.05 -9.37 12.82
CA SER A 117 -18.60 -10.62 13.46
C SER A 117 -17.66 -10.43 14.66
N GLY A 118 -17.40 -9.18 15.07
CA GLY A 118 -16.44 -8.82 16.12
C GLY A 118 -17.04 -8.43 17.47
N LYS A 119 -18.22 -8.95 17.84
CA LYS A 119 -18.74 -8.87 19.21
C LYS A 119 -18.93 -10.28 19.76
N ALA A 120 -17.95 -10.73 20.54
CA ALA A 120 -18.16 -11.71 21.61
C ALA A 120 -18.32 -10.93 22.93
#